data_AF-A0A2V8B2T4-F1
#
_entry.id   AF-A0A2V8B2T4-F1
#
_cell.length_a   1.000
_cell.length_b   1.000
_cell.length_c   1.000
_cell.angle_alpha   90.00
_cell.angle_beta   90.00
_cell.angle_gamma   90.00
#
_symmetry.space_group_name_H-M   'P 1'
#
loop_
_entity.id
_entity.type
_entity.pdbx_description
1 polymer ?
#
loop_
_entity_poly.entity_id
_entity_poly.type
_entity_poly.pdbx_seq_one_letter_code
_entity_poly.pdbx_strand_id
1 'polypeptide(L)'
;MMRAKKTVPKFDELIDPTIQALKRLGGSGSIDEIVLEIVKLLDLPQELTEVPHGNTGRTELEYRSAWARTYLRNAGYIENSDRGVWALTPKGTQTPSVDGRQVARDVARQQQAAREAAEAATAPIGTPVEPPTIWQDRLLAVLRSMDPSAFERLCQRLMRESGFIEVEVTKRTGDGGIDGYGTIRISGLISFNVLFQSKRYKGNIGADVVRDFRGAMVGRADKGLIITTGGFTIEARREATRDGAPPIDLIDGRLLAEKLKELKLGVSTTLVENVDVSEEWFRSI
;
A
#
# COMPACT_ATOMS: atom_id res chain seq x y z
N MET A 1 -5.50 21.40 25.21
CA MET A 1 -4.32 21.27 24.32
C MET A 1 -3.80 19.85 24.41
N MET A 2 -3.94 19.03 23.36
CA MET A 2 -3.26 17.72 23.30
C MET A 2 -1.75 17.98 23.23
N ARG A 3 -0.98 17.33 24.10
CA ARG A 3 0.50 17.37 24.02
C ARG A 3 0.91 16.74 22.68
N ALA A 4 1.74 17.44 21.91
CA ALA A 4 2.36 16.87 20.72
C ALA A 4 3.04 15.53 21.07
N LYS A 5 2.68 14.45 20.36
CA LYS A 5 3.26 13.13 20.61
C LYS A 5 4.76 13.16 20.29
N LYS A 6 5.58 12.55 21.13
CA LYS A 6 7.05 12.48 20.98
C LYS A 6 7.54 11.19 20.32
N THR A 7 6.67 10.22 20.12
CA THR A 7 6.99 8.91 19.55
C THR A 7 5.90 8.49 18.57
N VAL A 8 6.27 7.68 17.57
CA VAL A 8 5.30 7.10 16.63
C VAL A 8 4.25 6.34 17.46
N PRO A 9 2.94 6.58 17.26
CA PRO A 9 1.88 5.89 17.99
C PRO A 9 2.01 4.37 17.87
N LYS A 10 1.68 3.64 18.93
CA LYS A 10 1.61 2.17 18.85
C LYS A 10 0.42 1.73 18.00
N PHE A 11 0.40 0.48 17.53
CA PHE A 11 -0.67 0.01 16.65
C PHE A 11 -2.05 0.07 17.32
N ASP A 12 -2.15 -0.23 18.63
CA ASP A 12 -3.38 -0.14 19.42
C ASP A 12 -3.86 1.31 19.55
N GLU A 13 -2.94 2.27 19.65
CA GLU A 13 -3.26 3.70 19.64
C GLU A 13 -3.72 4.23 18.27
N LEU A 14 -3.52 3.46 17.18
CA LEU A 14 -3.95 3.80 15.83
C LEU A 14 -5.29 3.17 15.44
N ILE A 15 -5.85 2.27 16.26
CA ILE A 15 -7.12 1.58 15.98
C ILE A 15 -8.28 2.59 15.90
N ASP A 16 -8.50 3.41 16.92
CA ASP A 16 -9.57 4.41 16.87
C ASP A 16 -9.34 5.49 15.80
N PRO A 17 -8.14 6.09 15.68
CA PRO A 17 -7.85 7.04 14.60
C PRO A 17 -8.11 6.50 13.19
N THR A 18 -7.93 5.19 12.97
CA THR A 18 -8.24 4.56 11.67
C THR A 18 -9.74 4.57 11.37
N ILE A 19 -10.60 4.27 12.35
CA ILE A 19 -12.06 4.39 12.18
C ILE A 19 -12.44 5.85 11.93
N GLN A 20 -11.90 6.79 12.72
CA GLN A 20 -12.23 8.21 12.58
C GLN A 20 -11.78 8.75 11.21
N ALA A 21 -10.63 8.30 10.71
CA ALA A 21 -10.13 8.64 9.38
C ALA A 21 -11.12 8.21 8.29
N LEU A 22 -11.54 6.94 8.32
CA LEU A 22 -12.53 6.42 7.36
C LEU A 22 -13.86 7.17 7.42
N LYS A 23 -14.34 7.55 8.61
CA LYS A 23 -15.55 8.38 8.75
C LYS A 23 -15.40 9.75 8.10
N ARG A 24 -14.26 10.42 8.30
CA ARG A 24 -13.97 11.72 7.69
C ARG A 24 -13.84 11.65 6.17
N LEU A 25 -13.39 10.52 5.64
CA LEU A 25 -13.31 10.24 4.21
C LEU A 25 -14.65 9.81 3.59
N GLY A 26 -15.75 9.83 4.36
CA GLY A 26 -17.09 9.48 3.84
C GLY A 26 -17.40 7.98 3.89
N GLY A 27 -16.65 7.21 4.68
CA GLY A 27 -16.91 5.79 4.95
C GLY A 27 -15.96 4.82 4.23
N SER A 28 -15.15 5.30 3.29
CA SER A 28 -14.14 4.50 2.61
C SER A 28 -12.90 5.32 2.27
N GLY A 29 -11.75 4.68 2.13
CA GLY A 29 -10.54 5.34 1.68
C GLY A 29 -9.46 4.37 1.22
N SER A 30 -8.59 4.85 0.35
CA SER A 30 -7.34 4.17 0.03
C SER A 30 -6.40 4.13 1.24
N ILE A 31 -5.40 3.24 1.19
CA ILE A 31 -4.37 3.15 2.24
C ILE A 31 -3.75 4.52 2.55
N ASP A 32 -3.44 5.29 1.51
CA ASP A 32 -2.77 6.59 1.64
C ASP A 32 -3.68 7.64 2.24
N GLU A 33 -4.93 7.74 1.77
CA GLU A 33 -5.91 8.68 2.31
C GLU A 33 -6.15 8.44 3.81
N ILE A 34 -6.25 7.17 4.21
CA ILE A 34 -6.42 6.79 5.61
C ILE A 34 -5.22 7.24 6.44
N VAL A 35 -4.00 6.96 5.99
CA VAL A 35 -2.77 7.34 6.72
C VAL A 35 -2.65 8.87 6.80
N LEU A 36 -2.93 9.58 5.70
CA LEU A 36 -2.92 11.05 5.67
C LEU A 36 -3.94 11.64 6.64
N GLU A 37 -5.14 11.06 6.72
CA GLU A 37 -6.17 11.54 7.63
C GLU A 37 -5.85 11.20 9.10
N ILE A 38 -5.22 10.05 9.37
CA ILE A 38 -4.69 9.72 10.71
C ILE A 38 -3.65 10.75 11.15
N VAL A 39 -2.73 11.15 10.27
CA VAL A 39 -1.70 12.16 10.56
C VAL A 39 -2.33 13.50 10.93
N LYS A 40 -3.37 13.92 10.20
CA LYS A 40 -4.12 15.15 10.53
C LYS A 40 -4.90 15.02 11.84
N LEU A 41 -5.58 13.89 12.06
CA LEU A 41 -6.37 13.62 13.28
C LEU A 41 -5.54 13.68 14.55
N LEU A 42 -4.32 13.16 14.48
CA LEU A 42 -3.40 13.06 15.61
C LEU A 42 -2.41 14.22 15.69
N ASP A 43 -2.44 15.14 14.74
CA ASP A 43 -1.49 16.25 14.61
C ASP A 43 -0.03 15.75 14.70
N LEU A 44 0.29 14.71 13.92
CA LEU A 44 1.61 14.08 13.98
C LEU A 44 2.65 14.96 13.27
N PRO A 45 3.76 15.28 13.93
CA PRO A 45 4.84 16.04 13.31
C PRO A 45 5.58 15.17 12.28
N GLN A 46 6.15 15.81 11.25
CA GLN A 46 6.73 15.16 10.08
C GLN A 46 7.78 14.11 10.47
N GLU A 47 8.60 14.41 11.48
CA GLU A 47 9.67 13.55 11.95
C GLU A 47 9.16 12.18 12.43
N LEU A 48 7.92 12.11 12.92
CA LEU A 48 7.30 10.85 13.34
C LEU A 48 6.66 10.07 12.17
N THR A 49 6.31 10.75 11.09
CA THR A 49 5.72 10.11 9.91
C THR A 49 6.77 9.43 9.04
N GLU A 50 8.03 9.88 9.11
CA GLU A 50 9.15 9.42 8.28
C GLU A 50 10.06 8.39 8.96
N VAL A 51 9.82 8.04 10.23
CA VAL A 51 10.62 7.03 10.95
C VAL A 51 10.59 5.70 10.20
N PRO A 52 11.73 5.13 9.76
CA PRO A 52 11.74 3.89 8.99
C PRO A 52 11.41 2.66 9.86
N HIS A 53 10.67 1.70 9.29
CA HIS A 53 10.40 0.41 9.93
C HIS A 53 11.43 -0.64 9.51
N GLY A 54 12.40 -0.90 10.38
CA GLY A 54 13.45 -1.91 10.15
C GLY A 54 14.18 -1.71 8.81
N ASN A 55 14.39 -2.80 8.07
CA ASN A 55 14.99 -2.78 6.73
C ASN A 55 13.94 -2.74 5.61
N THR A 56 12.67 -2.49 5.93
CA THR A 56 11.59 -2.40 4.95
C THR A 56 11.62 -1.03 4.27
N GLY A 57 10.90 -0.88 3.15
CA GLY A 57 10.72 0.43 2.49
C GLY A 57 9.58 1.26 3.06
N ARG A 58 9.16 0.97 4.29
CA ARG A 58 7.96 1.53 4.92
C ARG A 58 8.34 2.34 6.15
N THR A 59 7.46 3.27 6.51
CA THR A 59 7.59 3.96 7.80
C THR A 59 6.97 3.12 8.93
N GLU A 60 7.40 3.36 10.15
CA GLU A 60 6.85 2.76 11.37
C GLU A 60 5.36 3.07 11.49
N LEU A 61 4.95 4.27 11.07
CA LEU A 61 3.55 4.68 11.05
C LEU A 61 2.72 3.87 10.05
N GLU A 62 3.21 3.69 8.82
CA GLU A 62 2.54 2.89 7.79
C GLU A 62 2.41 1.42 8.24
N TYR A 63 3.48 0.87 8.81
CA TYR A 63 3.50 -0.49 9.35
C TYR A 63 2.46 -0.68 10.47
N ARG A 64 2.43 0.21 11.46
CA ARG A 64 1.48 0.11 12.57
C ARG A 64 0.04 0.41 12.15
N SER A 65 -0.17 1.30 11.18
CA SER A 65 -1.50 1.56 10.59
C SER A 65 -2.02 0.36 9.81
N ALA A 66 -1.13 -0.43 9.18
CA ALA A 66 -1.51 -1.71 8.58
C ALA A 66 -2.05 -2.68 9.64
N TRP A 67 -1.39 -2.79 10.79
CA TRP A 67 -1.87 -3.61 11.91
C TRP A 67 -3.20 -3.13 12.47
N ALA A 68 -3.37 -1.82 12.68
CA ALA A 68 -4.64 -1.25 13.13
C ALA A 68 -5.81 -1.68 12.23
N ARG A 69 -5.64 -1.61 10.90
CA ARG A 69 -6.64 -2.09 9.93
C ARG A 69 -6.91 -3.59 10.04
N THR A 70 -5.88 -4.42 10.15
CA THR A 70 -6.04 -5.87 10.31
C THR A 70 -6.88 -6.21 11.55
N TYR A 71 -6.60 -5.55 12.67
CA TYR A 71 -7.35 -5.77 13.91
C TYR A 71 -8.80 -5.28 13.82
N LEU A 72 -9.02 -4.11 13.21
CA LEU A 72 -10.37 -3.60 12.96
C LEU A 72 -11.18 -4.53 12.05
N ARG A 73 -10.54 -5.11 11.02
CA ARG A 73 -11.16 -6.08 10.13
C ARG A 73 -11.58 -7.34 10.86
N ASN A 74 -10.66 -7.91 11.64
CA ASN A 74 -10.93 -9.12 12.41
C ASN A 74 -12.00 -8.89 13.47
N ALA A 75 -12.08 -7.68 14.03
CA ALA A 75 -13.16 -7.27 14.93
C ALA A 75 -14.47 -6.87 14.20
N GLY A 76 -14.50 -6.89 12.86
CA GLY A 76 -15.68 -6.65 12.03
C GLY A 76 -16.08 -5.18 11.86
N TYR A 77 -15.22 -4.22 12.18
CA TYR A 77 -15.51 -2.78 12.04
C TYR A 77 -15.25 -2.25 10.63
N ILE A 78 -14.29 -2.84 9.92
CA ILE A 78 -13.93 -2.43 8.56
C ILE A 78 -13.79 -3.66 7.67
N GLU A 79 -13.89 -3.44 6.38
CA GLU A 79 -13.66 -4.45 5.37
C GLU A 79 -12.74 -3.93 4.27
N ASN A 80 -12.15 -4.85 3.52
CA ASN A 80 -11.38 -4.53 2.33
C ASN A 80 -12.34 -4.67 1.14
N SER A 81 -12.93 -3.55 0.70
CA SER A 81 -13.92 -3.53 -0.37
C SER A 81 -13.29 -3.77 -1.74
N ASP A 82 -12.04 -3.33 -1.91
CA ASP A 82 -11.20 -3.59 -3.08
C ASP A 82 -9.72 -3.56 -2.67
N ARG A 83 -8.84 -3.95 -3.58
CA ARG A 83 -7.40 -3.97 -3.36
C ARG A 83 -6.88 -2.59 -2.95
N GLY A 84 -6.42 -2.48 -1.70
CA GLY A 84 -5.90 -1.23 -1.15
C GLY A 84 -6.97 -0.21 -0.76
N VAL A 85 -8.26 -0.54 -0.90
CA VAL A 85 -9.39 0.29 -0.47
C VAL A 85 -10.05 -0.36 0.75
N TRP A 86 -10.28 0.43 1.79
CA TRP A 86 -10.92 -0.03 3.02
C TRP A 86 -12.20 0.76 3.26
N ALA A 87 -13.23 0.08 3.76
CA ALA A 87 -14.54 0.66 4.01
C ALA A 87 -15.05 0.29 5.41
N LEU A 88 -15.88 1.16 6.00
CA LEU A 88 -16.61 0.87 7.23
C LEU A 88 -17.70 -0.16 6.96
N THR A 89 -17.82 -1.17 7.84
CA THR A 89 -19.00 -2.03 7.88
C THR A 89 -20.16 -1.30 8.58
N PRO A 90 -21.40 -1.83 8.58
CA PRO A 90 -22.47 -1.26 9.39
C PRO A 90 -22.10 -1.10 10.87
N LYS A 91 -21.35 -2.06 11.42
CA LYS A 91 -20.80 -2.00 12.78
C LYS A 91 -19.83 -0.83 12.95
N GLY A 92 -18.88 -0.66 12.03
CA GLY A 92 -17.93 0.46 12.04
C GLY A 92 -18.61 1.83 11.93
N THR A 93 -19.60 1.95 11.05
CA THR A 93 -20.36 3.19 10.84
C THR A 93 -21.12 3.61 12.09
N GLN A 94 -21.78 2.66 12.76
CA GLN A 94 -22.58 2.94 13.96
C GLN A 94 -21.74 3.17 15.22
N THR A 95 -20.50 2.68 15.26
CA THR A 95 -19.64 2.75 16.45
C THR A 95 -18.95 4.12 16.54
N PRO A 96 -19.27 5.00 17.52
CA PRO A 96 -18.70 6.35 17.56
C PRO A 96 -17.18 6.37 17.71
N SER A 97 -16.66 5.55 18.62
CA SER A 97 -15.23 5.35 18.88
C SER A 97 -14.97 3.95 19.43
N VAL A 98 -13.71 3.50 19.41
CA VAL A 98 -13.29 2.19 19.91
C VAL A 98 -12.13 2.32 20.90
N ASP A 99 -12.08 1.45 21.91
CA ASP A 99 -10.86 1.28 22.71
C ASP A 99 -9.93 0.32 21.98
N GLY A 100 -8.84 0.85 21.41
CA GLY A 100 -7.86 0.06 20.68
C GLY A 100 -7.22 -1.06 21.49
N ARG A 101 -7.02 -0.88 22.80
CA ARG A 101 -6.48 -1.95 23.66
C ARG A 101 -7.48 -3.06 23.88
N GLN A 102 -8.77 -2.72 23.94
CA GLN A 102 -9.83 -3.71 24.05
C GLN A 102 -9.94 -4.52 22.75
N VAL A 103 -9.98 -3.83 21.59
CA VAL A 103 -9.99 -4.48 20.28
C VAL A 103 -8.79 -5.41 20.10
N ALA A 104 -7.59 -4.96 20.48
CA ALA A 104 -6.39 -5.78 20.39
C ALA A 104 -6.48 -7.07 21.23
N ARG A 105 -6.98 -6.95 22.48
CA ARG A 105 -7.16 -8.10 23.38
C ARG A 105 -8.20 -9.07 22.87
N ASP A 106 -9.34 -8.58 22.38
CA ASP A 106 -10.44 -9.42 21.92
C ASP A 106 -10.07 -10.20 20.66
N VAL A 107 -9.42 -9.55 19.70
CA VAL A 107 -8.94 -10.22 18.47
C VAL A 107 -7.85 -11.23 18.80
N ALA A 108 -6.91 -10.91 19.70
CA ALA A 108 -5.87 -11.85 20.12
C ALA A 108 -6.47 -13.09 20.79
N ARG A 109 -7.48 -12.92 21.66
CA ARG A 109 -8.19 -14.03 22.29
C ARG A 109 -8.92 -14.90 21.26
N GLN A 110 -9.62 -14.27 20.30
CA GLN A 110 -10.30 -14.99 19.21
C GLN A 110 -9.31 -15.78 18.36
N GLN A 111 -8.16 -15.21 18.02
CA GLN A 111 -7.12 -15.90 17.25
C GLN A 111 -6.51 -17.06 18.02
N GLN A 112 -6.28 -16.90 19.33
CA GLN A 112 -5.76 -17.97 20.17
C GLN A 112 -6.76 -19.12 20.28
N ALA A 113 -8.03 -18.81 20.55
CA ALA A 113 -9.09 -19.83 20.61
C ALA A 113 -9.27 -20.54 19.26
N ALA A 114 -9.19 -19.83 18.13
CA ALA A 114 -9.24 -20.42 16.80
C ALA A 114 -8.03 -21.32 16.52
N ARG A 115 -6.82 -20.95 16.99
CA ARG A 115 -5.63 -21.80 16.89
C ARG A 115 -5.74 -23.06 17.72
N GLU A 116 -6.17 -22.94 18.97
CA GLU A 116 -6.35 -24.09 19.87
C GLU A 116 -7.43 -25.05 19.33
N ALA A 117 -8.52 -24.51 18.78
CA ALA A 117 -9.54 -25.31 18.10
C ALA A 117 -9.01 -26.00 16.82
N ALA A 118 -8.15 -25.32 16.05
CA ALA A 118 -7.52 -25.88 14.85
C ALA A 118 -6.44 -26.93 15.19
N GLU A 119 -5.67 -26.72 16.26
CA GLU A 119 -4.64 -27.65 16.74
C GLU A 119 -5.26 -28.92 17.34
N ALA A 120 -6.41 -28.81 18.01
CA ALA A 120 -7.17 -29.95 18.51
C ALA A 120 -7.76 -30.85 17.40
N ALA A 121 -7.69 -30.42 16.13
CA ALA A 121 -8.33 -31.10 15.00
C ALA A 121 -7.36 -31.72 13.96
N THR A 122 -6.02 -31.64 14.10
CA THR A 122 -4.93 -32.13 13.19
C THR A 122 -5.34 -32.66 11.79
N ALA A 123 -4.98 -32.12 10.62
CA ALA A 123 -4.00 -31.10 10.15
C ALA A 123 -4.27 -30.74 8.65
N PRO A 124 -3.59 -29.77 7.99
CA PRO A 124 -3.07 -28.47 8.43
C PRO A 124 -3.65 -27.35 7.54
N ILE A 125 -4.59 -26.52 7.99
CA ILE A 125 -5.09 -25.42 7.13
C ILE A 125 -5.30 -24.14 7.91
N GLY A 126 -4.82 -23.07 7.28
CA GLY A 126 -4.94 -21.70 7.74
C GLY A 126 -3.64 -21.20 8.34
N THR A 127 -2.69 -20.81 7.48
CA THR A 127 -1.78 -19.74 7.86
C THR A 127 -2.63 -18.65 8.53
N PRO A 128 -2.19 -18.10 9.69
CA PRO A 128 -2.78 -16.86 10.18
C PRO A 128 -2.85 -15.90 9.00
N VAL A 129 -3.81 -14.98 8.97
CA VAL A 129 -3.67 -13.78 8.13
C VAL A 129 -2.44 -13.06 8.66
N GLU A 130 -1.27 -13.51 8.21
CA GLU A 130 -0.03 -12.81 8.32
C GLU A 130 -0.30 -11.45 7.69
N PRO A 131 0.26 -10.37 8.27
CA PRO A 131 0.15 -9.08 7.64
C PRO A 131 0.55 -9.27 6.16
N PRO A 132 -0.17 -8.66 5.21
CA PRO A 132 0.00 -8.86 3.77
C PRO A 132 1.34 -8.29 3.28
N THR A 133 2.46 -8.75 3.83
CA THR A 133 3.76 -8.07 3.79
C THR A 133 4.93 -9.02 3.63
N ILE A 134 4.85 -10.31 4.03
CA ILE A 134 6.01 -11.20 3.97
C ILE A 134 6.50 -11.43 2.54
N TRP A 135 5.59 -11.72 1.61
CA TRP A 135 6.00 -11.99 0.22
C TRP A 135 6.40 -10.72 -0.52
N GLN A 136 5.75 -9.57 -0.24
CA GLN A 136 6.14 -8.29 -0.83
C GLN A 136 7.52 -7.85 -0.33
N ASP A 137 7.82 -8.02 0.95
CA ASP A 137 9.12 -7.65 1.51
C ASP A 137 10.24 -8.52 0.91
N ARG A 138 9.98 -9.83 0.73
CA ARG A 138 10.88 -10.73 -0.01
C ARG A 138 11.07 -10.29 -1.45
N LEU A 139 9.99 -9.99 -2.17
CA LEU A 139 10.06 -9.51 -3.56
C LEU A 139 10.84 -8.21 -3.65
N LEU A 140 10.57 -7.24 -2.78
CA LEU A 140 11.28 -5.96 -2.76
C LEU A 140 12.76 -6.12 -2.45
N ALA A 141 13.15 -7.08 -1.60
CA ALA A 141 14.56 -7.41 -1.40
C ALA A 141 15.22 -7.91 -2.69
N VAL A 142 14.54 -8.77 -3.46
CA VAL A 142 15.01 -9.23 -4.78
C VAL A 142 15.15 -8.05 -5.74
N LEU A 143 14.12 -7.21 -5.87
CA LEU A 143 14.16 -6.04 -6.76
C LEU A 143 15.31 -5.08 -6.41
N ARG A 144 15.57 -4.89 -5.11
CA ARG A 144 16.69 -4.06 -4.63
C ARG A 144 18.05 -4.69 -4.89
N SER A 145 18.17 -6.00 -5.05
CA SER A 145 19.43 -6.66 -5.44
C SER A 145 19.73 -6.59 -6.94
N MET A 146 18.77 -6.17 -7.78
CA MET A 146 18.97 -6.05 -9.22
C MET A 146 19.90 -4.88 -9.58
N ASP A 147 20.60 -5.03 -10.70
CA ASP A 147 21.31 -3.91 -11.34
C ASP A 147 20.33 -2.77 -11.70
N PRO A 148 20.73 -1.49 -11.60
CA PRO A 148 19.89 -0.35 -11.94
C PRO A 148 19.24 -0.47 -13.33
N SER A 149 20.03 -0.78 -14.36
CA SER A 149 19.52 -0.93 -15.73
C SER A 149 18.56 -2.13 -15.89
N ALA A 150 18.71 -3.17 -15.07
CA ALA A 150 17.79 -4.30 -15.08
C ALA A 150 16.44 -3.92 -14.46
N PHE A 151 16.46 -3.09 -13.41
CA PHE A 151 15.25 -2.54 -12.81
C PHE A 151 14.51 -1.58 -13.76
N GLU A 152 15.22 -0.74 -14.51
CA GLU A 152 14.64 0.11 -15.56
C GLU A 152 13.95 -0.74 -16.65
N ARG A 153 14.60 -1.83 -17.11
CA ARG A 153 13.98 -2.78 -18.05
C ARG A 153 12.77 -3.51 -17.48
N LEU A 154 12.77 -3.82 -16.19
CA LEU A 154 11.59 -4.37 -15.51
C LEU A 154 10.44 -3.36 -15.51
N CYS A 155 10.71 -2.09 -15.20
CA CYS A 155 9.70 -1.02 -15.23
C CYS A 155 9.17 -0.81 -16.66
N GLN A 156 10.04 -0.84 -17.67
CA GLN A 156 9.62 -0.83 -19.08
C GLN A 156 8.69 -2.00 -19.41
N ARG A 157 9.01 -3.22 -18.95
CA ARG A 157 8.14 -4.39 -19.14
C ARG A 157 6.81 -4.23 -18.41
N LEU A 158 6.84 -3.75 -17.17
CA LEU A 158 5.65 -3.46 -16.37
C LEU A 158 4.69 -2.50 -17.12
N MET A 159 5.22 -1.42 -17.69
CA MET A 159 4.44 -0.45 -18.45
C MET A 159 3.76 -1.11 -19.67
N ARG A 160 4.50 -1.89 -20.45
CA ARG A 160 3.94 -2.60 -21.62
C ARG A 160 2.82 -3.56 -21.23
N GLU A 161 3.05 -4.36 -20.19
CA GLU A 161 2.05 -5.32 -19.68
C GLU A 161 0.84 -4.62 -19.04
N SER A 162 1.00 -3.37 -18.61
CA SER A 162 -0.08 -2.51 -18.11
C SER A 162 -0.86 -1.79 -19.22
N GLY A 163 -0.58 -2.09 -20.49
CA GLY A 163 -1.31 -1.55 -21.64
C GLY A 163 -0.72 -0.29 -22.28
N PHE A 164 0.50 0.12 -21.89
CA PHE A 164 1.21 1.19 -22.58
C PHE A 164 1.82 0.70 -23.90
N ILE A 165 1.75 1.54 -24.92
CA ILE A 165 2.39 1.35 -26.23
C ILE A 165 3.59 2.29 -26.38
N GLU A 166 4.45 2.01 -27.37
CA GLU A 166 5.62 2.85 -27.67
C GLU A 166 6.54 3.10 -26.46
N VAL A 167 6.67 2.08 -25.60
CA VAL A 167 7.43 2.22 -24.36
C VAL A 167 8.93 2.08 -24.60
N GLU A 168 9.69 3.13 -24.28
CA GLU A 168 11.15 3.19 -24.43
C GLU A 168 11.85 3.69 -23.16
N VAL A 169 13.08 3.21 -22.94
CA VAL A 169 13.96 3.68 -21.86
C VAL A 169 14.90 4.72 -22.46
N THR A 170 15.00 5.88 -21.82
CA THR A 170 15.94 6.94 -22.24
C THR A 170 17.34 6.65 -21.68
N LYS A 171 18.36 6.97 -22.48
CA LYS A 171 19.77 6.91 -22.06
C LYS A 171 20.36 8.29 -21.83
N ARG A 172 19.55 9.34 -21.85
CA ARG A 172 20.03 10.72 -21.66
C ARG A 172 20.32 10.98 -20.19
N THR A 173 21.59 11.04 -19.85
CA THR A 173 22.03 11.62 -18.57
C THR A 173 21.72 13.11 -18.53
N GLY A 174 21.13 13.59 -17.42
CA GLY A 174 20.87 15.01 -17.18
C GLY A 174 19.51 15.53 -17.65
N ASP A 175 18.54 14.68 -17.96
CA ASP A 175 17.21 15.08 -18.40
C ASP A 175 16.20 15.35 -17.27
N GLY A 176 16.69 15.54 -16.03
CA GLY A 176 15.85 15.66 -14.84
C GLY A 176 15.42 14.31 -14.27
N GLY A 177 16.04 13.22 -14.70
CA GLY A 177 15.82 11.87 -14.19
C GLY A 177 14.62 11.18 -14.83
N ILE A 178 14.33 11.49 -16.09
CA ILE A 178 13.38 10.71 -16.87
C ILE A 178 14.11 9.40 -17.20
N ASP A 179 13.48 8.27 -16.90
CA ASP A 179 14.07 6.95 -17.21
C ASP A 179 13.39 6.32 -18.42
N GLY A 180 12.18 6.77 -18.76
CA GLY A 180 11.54 6.38 -20.01
C GLY A 180 10.24 7.11 -20.27
N TYR A 181 9.60 6.71 -21.36
CA TYR A 181 8.30 7.22 -21.79
C TYR A 181 7.45 6.11 -22.37
N GLY A 182 6.14 6.34 -22.42
CA GLY A 182 5.19 5.49 -23.10
C GLY A 182 3.86 6.20 -23.29
N THR A 183 3.05 5.66 -24.19
CA THR A 183 1.74 6.23 -24.53
C THR A 183 0.66 5.27 -24.03
N ILE A 184 -0.33 5.78 -23.28
CA ILE A 184 -1.53 5.01 -22.93
C ILE A 184 -2.70 5.51 -23.76
N ARG A 185 -3.47 4.57 -24.32
CA ARG A 185 -4.66 4.88 -25.13
C ARG A 185 -5.92 4.43 -24.41
N ILE A 186 -6.78 5.37 -24.06
CA ILE A 186 -8.06 5.11 -23.40
C ILE A 186 -9.13 4.93 -24.48
N SER A 187 -9.81 3.78 -24.42
CA SER A 187 -10.93 3.41 -25.30
C SER A 187 -10.62 3.51 -26.81
N GLY A 188 -9.34 3.47 -27.19
CA GLY A 188 -8.93 3.64 -28.59
C GLY A 188 -9.05 5.06 -29.14
N LEU A 189 -9.52 6.02 -28.35
CA LEU A 189 -9.89 7.37 -28.83
C LEU A 189 -8.91 8.45 -28.36
N ILE A 190 -8.48 8.39 -27.10
CA ILE A 190 -7.67 9.43 -26.48
C ILE A 190 -6.34 8.82 -26.07
N SER A 191 -5.23 9.45 -26.49
CA SER A 191 -3.88 9.02 -26.12
C SER A 191 -3.25 10.04 -25.18
N PHE A 192 -2.53 9.56 -24.18
CA PHE A 192 -1.77 10.38 -23.25
C PHE A 192 -0.32 9.94 -23.26
N ASN A 193 0.59 10.91 -23.43
CA ASN A 193 2.02 10.70 -23.31
C ASN A 193 2.39 10.73 -21.82
N VAL A 194 3.07 9.68 -21.37
CA VAL A 194 3.48 9.52 -19.98
C VAL A 194 4.98 9.37 -19.90
N LEU A 195 5.62 10.24 -19.12
CA LEU A 195 7.02 10.07 -18.72
C LEU A 195 7.07 9.28 -17.42
N PHE A 196 8.07 8.41 -17.28
CA PHE A 196 8.28 7.70 -16.02
C PHE A 196 9.72 7.78 -15.51
N GLN A 197 9.85 7.77 -14.20
CA GLN A 197 11.10 7.66 -13.46
C GLN A 197 11.04 6.41 -12.57
N SER A 198 12.13 5.65 -12.53
CA SER A 198 12.30 4.40 -11.80
C SER A 198 13.42 4.54 -10.78
N LYS A 199 13.08 4.59 -9.49
CA LYS A 199 14.04 4.69 -8.38
C LYS A 199 14.14 3.36 -7.64
N ARG A 200 15.22 2.61 -7.87
CA ARG A 200 15.60 1.48 -7.01
C ARG A 200 16.15 2.04 -5.69
N TYR A 201 15.27 2.27 -4.74
CA TYR A 201 15.57 2.94 -3.48
C TYR A 201 15.04 2.17 -2.27
N LYS A 202 15.73 2.27 -1.13
CA LYS A 202 15.31 1.65 0.13
C LYS A 202 14.47 2.59 0.99
N GLY A 203 14.78 3.88 0.98
CA GLY A 203 14.10 4.89 1.78
C GLY A 203 12.85 5.46 1.09
N ASN A 204 12.33 6.54 1.65
CA ASN A 204 11.23 7.28 1.07
C ASN A 204 11.72 8.35 0.11
N ILE A 205 10.97 8.54 -0.97
CA ILE A 205 11.16 9.64 -1.91
C ILE A 205 10.43 10.87 -1.36
N GLY A 206 11.16 11.98 -1.24
CA GLY A 206 10.67 13.28 -0.78
C GLY A 206 10.04 14.12 -1.89
N ALA A 207 9.46 15.26 -1.50
CA ALA A 207 8.79 16.19 -2.42
C ALA A 207 9.74 16.88 -3.42
N ASP A 208 11.03 16.96 -3.11
CA ASP A 208 12.09 17.47 -3.97
C ASP A 208 12.18 16.68 -5.28
N VAL A 209 12.26 15.35 -5.18
CA VAL A 209 12.34 14.46 -6.36
C VAL A 209 11.08 14.59 -7.23
N VAL A 210 9.90 14.67 -6.61
CA VAL A 210 8.63 14.82 -7.34
C VAL A 210 8.59 16.17 -8.07
N ARG A 211 9.08 17.24 -7.44
CA ARG A 211 9.13 18.58 -8.03
C ARG A 211 10.14 18.67 -9.18
N ASP A 212 11.31 18.05 -9.02
CA ASP A 212 12.33 18.03 -10.06
C ASP A 212 11.85 17.25 -11.29
N PHE A 213 11.24 16.08 -11.07
CA PHE A 213 10.64 15.29 -12.13
C PHE A 213 9.51 16.05 -12.84
N ARG A 214 8.63 16.72 -12.07
CA ARG A 214 7.59 17.61 -12.61
C ARG A 214 8.18 18.69 -13.52
N GLY A 215 9.26 19.34 -13.09
CA GLY A 215 9.97 20.35 -13.87
C GLY A 215 10.49 19.80 -15.20
N ALA A 216 11.01 18.57 -15.18
CA ALA A 216 11.49 17.88 -16.37
C ALA A 216 10.39 17.51 -17.37
N MET A 217 9.15 17.33 -16.90
CA MET A 217 8.00 16.96 -17.72
C MET A 217 7.35 18.13 -18.46
N VAL A 218 7.55 19.37 -18.02
CA VAL A 218 6.82 20.55 -18.55
C VAL A 218 6.97 20.64 -20.07
N GLY A 219 5.84 20.60 -20.77
CA GLY A 219 5.78 20.66 -22.24
C GLY A 219 6.21 19.40 -22.98
N ARG A 220 6.47 18.28 -22.27
CA ARG A 220 6.94 17.01 -22.85
C ARG A 220 5.93 15.86 -22.71
N ALA A 221 5.06 15.90 -21.72
CA ALA A 221 4.07 14.85 -21.47
C ALA A 221 2.82 15.37 -20.74
N ASP A 222 1.74 14.61 -20.87
CA ASP A 222 0.45 14.90 -20.24
C ASP A 222 0.43 14.46 -18.78
N LYS A 223 1.16 13.39 -18.45
CA LYS A 223 1.25 12.80 -17.10
C LYS A 223 2.65 12.29 -16.79
N GLY A 224 2.91 12.15 -15.50
CA GLY A 224 4.14 11.59 -14.96
C GLY A 224 3.86 10.35 -14.12
N LEU A 225 4.83 9.45 -14.04
CA LEU A 225 4.77 8.26 -13.20
C LEU A 225 6.11 8.05 -12.49
N ILE A 226 6.12 7.98 -11.17
CA ILE A 226 7.33 7.61 -10.41
C ILE A 226 7.13 6.22 -9.82
N ILE A 227 8.04 5.30 -10.15
CA ILE A 227 8.05 3.92 -9.68
C ILE A 227 9.23 3.75 -8.73
N THR A 228 9.00 3.19 -7.54
CA THR A 228 10.07 2.97 -6.56
C THR A 228 9.93 1.63 -5.85
N THR A 229 11.05 1.06 -5.42
CA THR A 229 11.07 -0.06 -4.46
C THR A 229 10.94 0.40 -3.00
N GLY A 230 10.93 1.70 -2.75
CA GLY A 230 10.77 2.32 -1.43
C GLY A 230 9.34 2.83 -1.21
N GLY A 231 9.21 3.87 -0.39
CA GLY A 231 7.96 4.60 -0.17
C GLY A 231 8.02 6.04 -0.69
N PHE A 232 6.93 6.78 -0.48
CA PHE A 232 6.86 8.23 -0.70
C PHE A 232 6.50 8.92 0.60
N THR A 233 7.13 10.06 0.89
CA THR A 233 6.71 10.88 2.04
C THR A 233 5.34 11.48 1.80
N ILE A 234 4.71 11.97 2.86
CA ILE A 234 3.40 12.64 2.78
C ILE A 234 3.48 13.88 1.89
N GLU A 235 4.58 14.61 1.99
CA GLU A 235 4.89 15.80 1.22
C GLU A 235 5.08 15.45 -0.25
N ALA A 236 5.72 14.31 -0.56
CA ALA A 236 5.84 13.81 -1.92
C ALA A 236 4.47 13.46 -2.52
N ARG A 237 3.61 12.77 -1.76
CA ARG A 237 2.23 12.46 -2.18
C ARG A 237 1.41 13.73 -2.41
N ARG A 238 1.52 14.73 -1.53
CA ARG A 238 0.86 16.04 -1.69
C ARG A 238 1.38 16.82 -2.89
N GLU A 239 2.70 16.85 -3.10
CA GLU A 239 3.31 17.51 -4.25
C GLU A 239 2.89 16.84 -5.56
N ALA A 240 2.76 15.51 -5.58
CA ALA A 240 2.37 14.74 -6.77
C ALA A 240 0.98 15.12 -7.31
N THR A 241 0.04 15.42 -6.41
CA THR A 241 -1.34 15.84 -6.71
C THR A 241 -1.59 17.34 -6.52
N ARG A 242 -0.54 18.18 -6.57
CA ARG A 242 -0.67 19.63 -6.37
C ARG A 242 -1.58 20.27 -7.41
N ASP A 243 -2.51 21.09 -6.94
CA ASP A 243 -3.44 21.82 -7.80
C ASP A 243 -2.72 22.72 -8.83
N GLY A 244 -3.27 22.79 -10.04
CA GLY A 244 -2.71 23.54 -11.16
C GLY A 244 -1.42 22.97 -11.77
N ALA A 245 -0.98 21.77 -11.39
CA ALA A 245 0.23 21.13 -11.93
C ALA A 245 -0.10 19.78 -12.64
N PRO A 246 0.65 19.37 -13.69
CA PRO A 246 0.42 18.10 -14.39
C PRO A 246 0.53 16.90 -13.44
N PRO A 247 -0.50 16.07 -13.25
CA PRO A 247 -0.49 15.05 -12.20
C PRO A 247 0.65 14.04 -12.38
N ILE A 248 1.25 13.64 -11.25
CA ILE A 248 2.26 12.58 -11.19
C ILE A 248 1.67 11.43 -10.38
N ASP A 249 1.54 10.28 -11.02
CA ASP A 249 1.14 9.04 -10.37
C ASP A 249 2.35 8.41 -9.64
N LEU A 250 2.10 7.80 -8.48
CA LEU A 250 3.14 7.26 -7.60
C LEU A 250 2.92 5.76 -7.42
N ILE A 251 3.91 4.94 -7.82
CA ILE A 251 3.94 3.50 -7.58
C ILE A 251 5.03 3.21 -6.55
N ASP A 252 4.61 3.04 -5.29
CA ASP A 252 5.52 2.61 -4.23
C ASP A 252 5.83 1.11 -4.30
N GLY A 253 6.76 0.65 -3.46
CA GLY A 253 7.20 -0.73 -3.49
C GLY A 253 6.06 -1.74 -3.26
N ARG A 254 5.02 -1.36 -2.52
CA ARG A 254 3.88 -2.24 -2.28
C ARG A 254 3.01 -2.32 -3.53
N LEU A 255 2.62 -1.18 -4.10
CA LEU A 255 1.85 -1.17 -5.34
C LEU A 255 2.62 -1.83 -6.49
N LEU A 256 3.95 -1.66 -6.55
CA LEU A 256 4.81 -2.37 -7.49
C LEU A 256 4.73 -3.89 -7.32
N ALA A 257 4.92 -4.40 -6.09
CA ALA A 257 4.84 -5.83 -5.80
C ALA A 257 3.47 -6.42 -6.20
N GLU A 258 2.42 -5.68 -5.87
CA GLU A 258 1.05 -6.00 -6.24
C GLU A 258 0.88 -6.04 -7.78
N LYS A 259 1.36 -5.04 -8.52
CA LYS A 259 1.26 -5.02 -9.98
C LYS A 259 2.06 -6.16 -10.64
N LEU A 260 3.23 -6.49 -10.11
CA LEU A 260 4.01 -7.65 -10.57
C LEU A 260 3.27 -8.96 -10.37
N LYS A 261 2.56 -9.13 -9.24
CA LYS A 261 1.69 -10.29 -8.99
C LYS A 261 0.52 -10.36 -9.98
N GLU A 262 -0.19 -9.24 -10.17
CA GLU A 262 -1.35 -9.14 -11.07
C GLU A 262 -0.98 -9.52 -12.51
N LEU A 263 0.15 -8.99 -12.99
CA LEU A 263 0.67 -9.23 -14.34
C LEU A 263 1.47 -10.53 -14.46
N LYS A 264 1.56 -11.33 -13.38
CA LYS A 264 2.33 -12.58 -13.30
C LYS A 264 3.80 -12.42 -13.71
N LEU A 265 4.39 -11.26 -13.41
CA LEU A 265 5.78 -10.94 -13.69
C LEU A 265 6.69 -11.40 -12.55
N GLY A 266 7.26 -12.60 -12.70
CA GLY A 266 8.16 -13.19 -11.70
C GLY A 266 7.47 -13.60 -10.39
N VAL A 267 6.14 -13.53 -10.34
CA VAL A 267 5.30 -13.91 -9.20
C VAL A 267 4.18 -14.82 -9.70
N SER A 268 4.05 -15.99 -9.07
CA SER A 268 2.97 -16.95 -9.32
C SER A 268 2.12 -17.13 -8.06
N THR A 269 0.86 -17.49 -8.27
CA THR A 269 -0.10 -17.79 -7.21
C THR A 269 -0.76 -19.13 -7.48
N THR A 270 -0.76 -20.01 -6.50
CA THR A 270 -1.45 -21.29 -6.56
C THR A 270 -2.66 -21.23 -5.64
N LEU A 271 -3.85 -21.53 -6.15
CA LEU A 271 -5.05 -21.66 -5.35
C LEU A 271 -5.08 -23.10 -4.80
N VAL A 272 -5.13 -23.24 -3.48
CA VAL A 272 -5.27 -24.54 -2.83
C VAL A 272 -6.74 -24.67 -2.45
N GLU A 273 -7.44 -25.63 -3.06
CA GLU A 273 -8.79 -26.01 -2.67
C GLU A 273 -8.73 -26.71 -1.31
N ASN A 274 -9.55 -26.23 -0.37
CA ASN A 274 -9.76 -26.92 0.90
C ASN A 274 -11.15 -27.55 0.90
N VAL A 275 -11.22 -28.85 1.19
CA VAL A 275 -12.45 -29.63 1.29
C VAL A 275 -12.65 -30.02 2.75
N ASP A 276 -13.59 -29.36 3.40
CA ASP A 276 -14.02 -29.67 4.77
C ASP A 276 -15.34 -30.46 4.75
N VAL A 277 -15.37 -31.60 5.43
CA VAL A 277 -16.56 -32.45 5.55
C VAL A 277 -17.21 -32.23 6.91
N SER A 278 -18.43 -31.70 6.94
CA SER A 278 -19.18 -31.51 8.19
C SER A 278 -19.90 -32.81 8.60
N GLU A 279 -19.23 -33.67 9.37
CA GLU A 279 -19.82 -34.90 9.90
C GLU A 279 -21.09 -34.63 10.74
N GLU A 280 -21.12 -33.52 11.47
CA GLU A 280 -22.26 -33.15 12.32
C GLU A 280 -23.52 -32.87 11.49
N TRP A 281 -23.38 -32.23 10.32
CA TRP A 281 -24.48 -32.04 9.39
C TRP A 281 -25.04 -33.39 8.92
N PHE A 282 -24.18 -34.34 8.53
CA PHE A 282 -24.62 -35.68 8.12
C PHE A 282 -25.27 -36.50 9.25
N ARG A 283 -24.91 -36.24 10.51
CA ARG A 283 -25.55 -36.87 11.68
C ARG A 283 -26.90 -36.25 12.05
N SER A 284 -27.20 -35.06 11.52
CA SER A 284 -28.45 -34.33 11.79
C SER A 284 -29.56 -34.58 10.76
N ILE A 285 -29.29 -35.38 9.73
CA ILE A 285 -30.25 -35.79 8.69
C ILE A 285 -30.85 -37.16 9.01
#